data_AF-A0A964L9I7-F1
#
_entry.id   AF-A0A964L9I7-F1
#
_cell.length_a   1.000
_cell.length_b   1.000
_cell.length_c   1.000
_cell.angle_alpha   90.00
_cell.angle_beta   90.00
_cell.angle_gamma   90.00
#
_symmetry.space_group_name_H-M   'P 1'
#
loop_
_entity.id
_entity.type
_entity.pdbx_description
1 polymer ?
#
loop_
_entity_poly.entity_id
_entity_poly.type
_entity_poly.pdbx_seq_one_letter_code
_entity_poly.pdbx_strand_id
1 'polypeptide(L)'
;MSYALSTLWYERQRYLPAVLAVAFSCLLIAMQCGLLIGLFSITSIPIDESSADIWVGHPDVPSVDLGIPIPEGWQSYLALPEVERSEPYMEGFAYWKKSSGGMELVLVIGTRLGPDSIGAIKQLTPELRTRLSEPNAVVVDEGEFGRLGLKKVGDTAEILGKRVRVVGTVRGLRSLAGPYLFCSLDTARNVLRPPPGQCTFILAKCHNKEDAPKVVEKLKVYNKKLLPFTTEEFSMHSQLHWLFKTKAGIALGLAAALGLLVGAVVTSTTLHSATSASLKEYAVLRALGIPRWRMSMMVVSQSFWVGIGGIAAAMPVIYGIAYAGDLIGAKVLLPPWLLLGACVVTMTMAMLSGLMALRSLRMVEPVTLLR
;
A
#
# COMPACT_ATOMS: atom_id res chain seq x y z
N MET A 1 -40.51 15.61 -0.72
CA MET A 1 -39.16 15.65 -0.11
C MET A 1 -39.27 15.30 1.36
N SER A 2 -38.36 14.48 1.90
CA SER A 2 -38.29 14.25 3.35
C SER A 2 -38.10 15.58 4.09
N TYR A 3 -38.81 15.80 5.20
CA TYR A 3 -38.66 17.00 6.04
C TYR A 3 -37.20 17.28 6.43
N ALA A 4 -36.37 16.24 6.56
CA ALA A 4 -34.94 16.38 6.86
C ALA A 4 -34.16 17.08 5.73
N LEU A 5 -34.46 16.78 4.47
CA LEU A 5 -33.80 17.38 3.30
C LEU A 5 -34.14 18.87 3.15
N SER A 6 -35.40 19.25 3.42
CA SER A 6 -35.80 20.66 3.42
C SER A 6 -35.12 21.46 4.52
N THR A 7 -34.99 20.90 5.73
CA THR A 7 -34.28 21.56 6.83
C THR A 7 -32.79 21.73 6.51
N LEU A 8 -32.14 20.72 5.94
CA LEU A 8 -30.73 20.81 5.54
C LEU A 8 -30.50 21.89 4.47
N TRP A 9 -31.41 22.02 3.51
CA TRP A 9 -31.30 23.02 2.45
C TRP A 9 -31.51 24.45 2.97
N TYR A 10 -32.53 24.65 3.82
CA TYR A 10 -32.85 25.96 4.38
C TYR A 10 -31.75 26.43 5.36
N GLU A 11 -31.19 25.49 6.13
CA GLU A 11 -30.17 25.77 7.14
C GLU A 11 -28.76 25.35 6.69
N ARG A 12 -28.46 25.55 5.40
CA ARG A 12 -27.18 25.17 4.81
C ARG A 12 -25.96 25.72 5.56
N GLN A 13 -26.02 26.93 6.09
CA GLN A 13 -24.91 27.52 6.87
C GLN A 13 -24.62 26.76 8.17
N ARG A 14 -25.64 26.11 8.75
CA ARG A 14 -25.53 25.34 9.99
C ARG A 14 -24.95 23.95 9.75
N TYR A 15 -25.36 23.29 8.67
CA TYR A 15 -24.96 21.90 8.39
C TYR A 15 -23.75 21.78 7.45
N LEU A 16 -23.39 22.84 6.71
CA LEU A 16 -22.21 22.84 5.85
C LEU A 16 -20.91 22.47 6.61
N PRO A 17 -20.62 23.02 7.82
CA PRO A 17 -19.46 22.59 8.59
C PRO A 17 -19.49 21.10 8.92
N ALA A 18 -20.65 20.54 9.26
CA ALA A 18 -20.80 19.11 9.54
C ALA A 18 -20.57 18.24 8.30
N VAL A 19 -21.09 18.66 7.14
CA VAL A 19 -20.82 18.00 5.85
C VAL A 19 -19.33 18.02 5.52
N LEU A 20 -18.66 19.15 5.72
CA LEU A 20 -17.21 19.30 5.48
C LEU A 20 -16.39 18.45 6.46
N ALA A 21 -16.78 18.36 7.73
CA ALA A 21 -16.11 17.51 8.71
C ALA A 21 -16.21 16.02 8.35
N VAL A 22 -17.40 15.56 7.94
CA VAL A 22 -17.62 14.20 7.43
C VAL A 22 -16.78 13.96 6.17
N ALA A 23 -16.77 14.93 5.23
CA ALA A 23 -16.00 14.82 4.01
C ALA A 23 -14.49 14.69 4.29
N PHE A 24 -13.99 15.51 5.21
CA PHE A 24 -12.60 15.47 5.66
C PHE A 24 -12.25 14.15 6.34
N SER A 25 -13.13 13.59 7.18
CA SER A 25 -12.91 12.29 7.80
C SER A 25 -12.86 11.17 6.76
N CYS A 26 -13.79 11.16 5.79
CA CYS A 26 -13.78 10.18 4.70
C CYS A 26 -12.49 10.27 3.86
N LEU A 27 -12.09 11.51 3.54
CA LEU A 27 -10.84 11.81 2.84
C LEU A 27 -9.64 11.24 3.60
N LEU A 28 -9.52 11.54 4.90
CA LEU A 28 -8.42 11.05 5.73
C LEU A 28 -8.36 9.52 5.78
N ILE A 29 -9.50 8.85 6.01
CA ILE A 29 -9.55 7.38 6.04
C ILE A 29 -9.08 6.80 4.71
N ALA A 30 -9.66 7.26 3.60
CA ALA A 30 -9.36 6.74 2.27
C ALA A 30 -7.91 7.01 1.86
N MET A 31 -7.42 8.24 2.04
CA MET A 31 -6.06 8.63 1.67
C MET A 31 -5.01 7.89 2.48
N GLN A 32 -5.20 7.78 3.79
CA GLN A 32 -4.23 7.19 4.66
C GLN A 32 -4.11 5.68 4.46
N CYS A 33 -5.24 4.98 4.38
CA CYS A 33 -5.25 3.56 4.09
C CYS A 33 -4.82 3.27 2.64
N GLY A 34 -5.19 4.13 1.69
CA GLY A 34 -4.80 3.97 0.29
C GLY A 34 -3.31 4.19 0.05
N LEU A 35 -2.71 5.16 0.75
CA LEU A 35 -1.27 5.35 0.78
C LEU A 35 -0.57 4.14 1.40
N LEU A 36 -1.11 3.60 2.50
CA LEU A 36 -0.56 2.43 3.18
C LEU A 36 -0.55 1.19 2.27
N ILE A 37 -1.66 0.92 1.59
CA ILE A 37 -1.78 -0.19 0.61
C ILE A 37 -0.87 0.04 -0.60
N GLY A 38 -0.82 1.29 -1.10
CA GLY A 38 0.09 1.68 -2.17
C GLY A 38 1.55 1.39 -1.83
N LEU A 39 1.94 1.66 -0.59
CA LEU A 39 3.26 1.38 -0.07
C LEU A 39 3.57 -0.11 0.01
N PHE A 40 2.62 -0.92 0.47
CA PHE A 40 2.77 -2.38 0.49
C PHE A 40 2.99 -2.94 -0.91
N SER A 41 2.24 -2.44 -1.90
CA SER A 41 2.40 -2.85 -3.30
C SER A 41 3.78 -2.52 -3.88
N ILE A 42 4.51 -1.58 -3.27
CA ILE A 42 5.87 -1.20 -3.69
C ILE A 42 6.90 -2.15 -3.08
N THR A 43 6.72 -2.54 -1.81
CA THR A 43 7.70 -3.38 -1.08
C THR A 43 7.79 -4.81 -1.61
N SER A 44 6.74 -5.32 -2.25
CA SER A 44 6.67 -6.68 -2.78
C SER A 44 6.84 -6.77 -4.30
N ILE A 45 7.20 -5.67 -4.98
CA ILE A 45 7.36 -5.64 -6.45
C ILE A 45 8.19 -6.82 -7.00
N PRO A 46 9.36 -7.17 -6.42
CA PRO A 46 10.15 -8.27 -6.95
C PRO A 46 9.42 -9.63 -6.91
N ILE A 47 8.55 -9.80 -5.91
CA ILE A 47 7.72 -11.00 -5.75
C ILE A 47 6.55 -10.95 -6.76
N ASP A 48 5.81 -9.84 -6.77
CA ASP A 48 4.55 -9.70 -7.51
C ASP A 48 4.75 -9.61 -9.04
N GLU A 49 5.89 -9.09 -9.48
CA GLU A 49 6.30 -9.03 -10.90
C GLU A 49 6.99 -10.32 -11.38
N SER A 50 7.34 -11.23 -10.48
CA SER A 50 7.85 -12.54 -10.86
C SER A 50 6.71 -13.46 -11.35
N SER A 51 7.11 -14.57 -11.98
CA SER A 51 6.22 -15.67 -12.34
C SER A 51 6.35 -16.87 -11.39
N ALA A 52 7.08 -16.72 -10.28
CA ALA A 52 7.29 -17.78 -9.30
C ALA A 52 5.98 -18.15 -8.60
N ASP A 53 5.85 -19.43 -8.24
CA ASP A 53 4.81 -19.90 -7.33
C ASP A 53 5.36 -20.14 -5.92
N ILE A 54 6.67 -20.41 -5.83
CA ILE A 54 7.37 -20.73 -4.58
C ILE A 54 8.67 -19.95 -4.50
N TRP A 55 8.96 -19.41 -3.32
CA TRP A 55 10.22 -18.79 -2.94
C TRP A 55 10.87 -19.60 -1.83
N VAL A 56 12.15 -19.94 -1.99
CA VAL A 56 12.96 -20.60 -0.96
C VAL A 56 14.10 -19.67 -0.58
N GLY A 57 14.15 -19.27 0.69
CA GLY A 57 15.16 -18.39 1.25
C GLY A 57 15.83 -18.96 2.49
N HIS A 58 16.70 -18.16 3.08
CA HIS A 58 17.33 -18.45 4.37
C HIS A 58 16.27 -18.50 5.51
N PRO A 59 16.42 -19.35 6.54
CA PRO A 59 15.52 -19.43 7.71
C PRO A 59 15.23 -18.10 8.40
N ASP A 60 16.22 -17.22 8.43
CA ASP A 60 16.14 -15.92 9.10
C ASP A 60 15.84 -14.75 8.14
N VAL A 61 15.38 -15.02 6.91
CA VAL A 61 15.08 -13.94 5.96
C VAL A 61 13.87 -13.12 6.43
N PRO A 62 14.01 -11.80 6.66
CA PRO A 62 12.92 -10.99 7.17
C PRO A 62 11.94 -10.53 6.09
N SER A 63 12.45 -10.21 4.91
CA SER A 63 11.70 -9.68 3.76
C SER A 63 12.50 -9.90 2.48
N VAL A 64 11.86 -9.73 1.32
CA VAL A 64 12.49 -9.92 0.00
C VAL A 64 13.72 -9.04 -0.23
N ASP A 65 13.69 -7.78 0.20
CA ASP A 65 14.77 -6.81 0.04
C ASP A 65 15.94 -7.05 1.02
N LEU A 66 15.74 -7.88 2.04
CA LEU A 66 16.72 -8.22 3.07
C LEU A 66 17.15 -9.70 2.97
N GLY A 67 17.24 -10.20 1.74
CA GLY A 67 17.67 -11.55 1.45
C GLY A 67 19.07 -11.89 1.99
N ILE A 68 19.24 -13.12 2.46
CA ILE A 68 20.50 -13.65 2.99
C ILE A 68 21.03 -14.70 2.00
N PRO A 69 22.30 -14.65 1.59
CA PRO A 69 22.86 -15.63 0.67
C PRO A 69 22.71 -17.09 1.14
N ILE A 70 22.24 -17.95 0.24
CA ILE A 70 22.05 -19.38 0.42
C ILE A 70 22.78 -20.17 -0.67
N PRO A 71 23.22 -21.42 -0.41
CA PRO A 71 23.82 -22.27 -1.43
C PRO A 71 22.86 -22.57 -2.60
N GLU A 72 23.32 -22.39 -3.82
CA GLU A 72 22.54 -22.69 -5.04
C GLU A 72 22.16 -24.17 -5.14
N GLY A 73 22.96 -25.05 -4.54
CA GLY A 73 22.67 -26.48 -4.45
C GLY A 73 21.35 -26.80 -3.73
N TRP A 74 20.76 -25.86 -2.99
CA TRP A 74 19.42 -26.02 -2.40
C TRP A 74 18.31 -26.18 -3.44
N GLN A 75 18.58 -25.85 -4.70
CA GLN A 75 17.71 -26.17 -5.82
C GLN A 75 17.32 -27.65 -5.86
N SER A 76 18.18 -28.55 -5.38
CA SER A 76 17.89 -30.00 -5.28
C SER A 76 16.71 -30.34 -4.37
N TYR A 77 16.41 -29.54 -3.35
CA TYR A 77 15.22 -29.76 -2.50
C TYR A 77 13.91 -29.55 -3.27
N LEU A 78 13.95 -28.79 -4.36
CA LEU A 78 12.81 -28.52 -5.24
C LEU A 78 12.68 -29.54 -6.38
N ALA A 79 13.46 -30.62 -6.38
CA ALA A 79 13.31 -31.74 -7.31
C ALA A 79 12.11 -32.63 -6.93
N LEU A 80 10.93 -32.02 -6.86
CA LEU A 80 9.67 -32.64 -6.50
C LEU A 80 8.79 -32.81 -7.75
N PRO A 81 7.94 -33.86 -7.84
CA PRO A 81 7.11 -34.11 -9.03
C PRO A 81 6.16 -32.96 -9.38
N GLU A 82 5.76 -32.16 -8.40
CA GLU A 82 4.87 -31.01 -8.62
C GLU A 82 5.58 -29.78 -9.21
N VAL A 83 6.90 -29.71 -9.08
CA VAL A 83 7.72 -28.57 -9.51
C VAL A 83 8.18 -28.80 -10.94
N GLU A 84 7.74 -27.94 -11.85
CA GLU A 84 8.15 -27.97 -13.26
C GLU A 84 9.62 -27.58 -13.40
N ARG A 85 10.00 -26.49 -12.74
CA ARG A 85 11.35 -25.93 -12.82
C ARG A 85 11.66 -25.03 -11.64
N SER A 86 12.96 -24.85 -11.40
CA SER A 86 13.49 -23.93 -10.41
C SER A 86 14.68 -23.17 -10.98
N GLU A 87 14.97 -22.00 -10.42
CA GLU A 87 16.13 -21.20 -10.82
C GLU A 87 16.65 -20.32 -9.67
N PRO A 88 17.95 -20.00 -9.67
CA PRO A 88 18.50 -19.06 -8.70
C PRO A 88 18.03 -17.64 -9.00
N TYR A 89 17.85 -16.88 -7.93
CA TYR A 89 17.48 -15.48 -7.96
C TYR A 89 18.42 -14.71 -7.04
N MET A 90 18.91 -13.57 -7.54
CA MET A 90 19.87 -12.76 -6.82
C MET A 90 19.30 -11.38 -6.56
N GLU A 91 19.40 -10.97 -5.31
CA GLU A 91 18.99 -9.66 -4.86
C GLU A 91 19.96 -9.16 -3.80
N GLY A 92 20.31 -7.88 -3.87
CA GLY A 92 21.18 -7.26 -2.89
C GLY A 92 21.40 -5.78 -3.12
N PHE A 93 21.76 -5.09 -2.06
CA PHE A 93 22.08 -3.67 -2.12
C PHE A 93 23.48 -3.42 -2.68
N ALA A 94 23.62 -2.36 -3.46
CA ALA A 94 24.90 -1.86 -3.90
C ALA A 94 24.91 -0.33 -3.94
N TYR A 95 26.10 0.27 -3.98
CA TYR A 95 26.26 1.72 -4.15
C TYR A 95 26.49 2.06 -5.61
N TRP A 96 25.53 2.77 -6.20
CA TRP A 96 25.58 3.35 -7.53
C TRP A 96 26.31 4.68 -7.49
N LYS A 97 27.53 4.70 -8.02
CA LYS A 97 28.32 5.92 -8.16
C LYS A 97 27.97 6.62 -9.47
N LYS A 98 27.38 7.80 -9.35
CA LYS A 98 26.88 8.61 -10.46
C LYS A 98 28.05 9.18 -11.26
N SER A 99 27.90 9.29 -12.58
CA SER A 99 28.89 9.92 -13.46
C SER A 99 29.08 11.41 -13.15
N SER A 100 28.04 12.07 -12.64
CA SER A 100 28.06 13.46 -12.16
C SER A 100 28.70 13.65 -10.78
N GLY A 101 29.11 12.56 -10.11
CA GLY A 101 29.53 12.57 -8.71
C GLY A 101 28.39 12.25 -7.74
N GLY A 102 28.77 11.73 -6.56
CA GLY A 102 27.85 11.23 -5.54
C GLY A 102 27.54 9.73 -5.68
N MET A 103 26.93 9.17 -4.64
CA MET A 103 26.52 7.77 -4.57
C MET A 103 25.04 7.67 -4.20
N GLU A 104 24.36 6.68 -4.77
CA GLU A 104 23.00 6.29 -4.41
C GLU A 104 22.98 4.83 -3.99
N LEU A 105 22.19 4.49 -2.98
CA LEU A 105 21.91 3.10 -2.67
C LEU A 105 20.91 2.56 -3.68
N VAL A 106 21.22 1.42 -4.30
CA VAL A 106 20.40 0.74 -5.31
C VAL A 106 20.19 -0.71 -4.92
N LEU A 107 19.11 -1.31 -5.40
CA LEU A 107 18.77 -2.71 -5.19
C LEU A 107 18.92 -3.47 -6.51
N VAL A 108 19.96 -4.29 -6.59
CA VAL A 108 20.29 -5.06 -7.79
C VAL A 108 19.51 -6.36 -7.78
N ILE A 109 18.78 -6.62 -8.86
CA ILE A 109 17.99 -7.83 -9.07
C ILE A 109 18.56 -8.57 -10.29
N GLY A 110 19.19 -9.70 -10.03
CA GLY A 110 19.76 -10.62 -11.00
C GLY A 110 18.84 -11.80 -11.27
N THR A 111 18.47 -11.99 -12.53
CA THR A 111 17.56 -13.05 -12.96
C THR A 111 18.08 -13.75 -14.21
N ARG A 112 17.54 -14.95 -14.50
CA ARG A 112 17.75 -15.58 -15.79
C ARG A 112 17.02 -14.77 -16.87
N LEU A 113 17.56 -14.71 -18.08
CA LEU A 113 17.01 -13.91 -19.18
C LEU A 113 16.31 -14.73 -20.27
N GLY A 114 16.20 -16.05 -20.07
CA GLY A 114 15.48 -16.94 -20.98
C GLY A 114 14.00 -16.58 -21.09
N PRO A 115 13.30 -16.97 -22.17
CA PRO A 115 11.87 -16.70 -22.35
C PRO A 115 11.02 -17.25 -21.19
N ASP A 116 11.47 -18.37 -20.62
CA ASP A 116 10.89 -19.11 -19.52
C ASP A 116 11.43 -18.70 -18.13
N SER A 117 12.13 -17.56 -18.02
CA SER A 117 12.57 -17.04 -16.73
C SER A 117 11.40 -16.89 -15.74
N ILE A 118 11.61 -17.36 -14.52
CA ILE A 118 10.64 -17.31 -13.42
C ILE A 118 10.78 -15.99 -12.67
N GLY A 119 12.02 -15.56 -12.42
CA GLY A 119 12.34 -14.38 -11.62
C GLY A 119 12.36 -13.07 -12.39
N ALA A 120 12.49 -13.11 -13.73
CA ALA A 120 12.45 -11.88 -14.53
C ALA A 120 11.09 -11.18 -14.41
N ILE A 121 11.13 -9.86 -14.21
CA ILE A 121 9.91 -9.04 -14.20
C ILE A 121 9.14 -9.15 -15.51
N LYS A 122 7.81 -9.04 -15.45
CA LYS A 122 6.93 -9.18 -16.61
C LYS A 122 7.17 -8.13 -17.69
N GLN A 123 7.66 -6.94 -17.32
CA GLN A 123 7.93 -5.84 -18.26
C GLN A 123 9.19 -6.04 -19.13
N LEU A 124 10.04 -7.04 -18.86
CA LEU A 124 11.24 -7.28 -19.68
C LEU A 124 10.87 -7.94 -21.02
N THR A 125 10.80 -7.13 -22.08
CA THR A 125 10.58 -7.60 -23.45
C THR A 125 11.73 -8.50 -23.95
N PRO A 126 11.50 -9.34 -24.99
CA PRO A 126 12.56 -10.16 -25.58
C PRO A 126 13.79 -9.36 -26.02
N GLU A 127 13.60 -8.15 -26.53
CA GLU A 127 14.67 -7.25 -26.94
C GLU A 127 15.47 -6.77 -25.72
N LEU A 128 14.79 -6.39 -24.63
CA LEU A 128 15.46 -6.01 -23.38
C LEU A 128 16.24 -7.17 -22.77
N ARG A 129 15.67 -8.39 -22.78
CA ARG A 129 16.36 -9.60 -22.33
C ARG A 129 17.63 -9.85 -23.13
N THR A 130 17.58 -9.65 -24.46
CA THR A 130 18.75 -9.75 -25.33
C THR A 130 19.80 -8.69 -24.99
N ARG A 131 19.39 -7.44 -24.75
CA ARG A 131 20.35 -6.39 -24.37
C ARG A 131 20.96 -6.61 -22.99
N LEU A 132 20.20 -7.19 -22.06
CA LEU A 132 20.68 -7.55 -20.71
C LEU A 132 21.66 -8.74 -20.70
N SER A 133 21.78 -9.50 -21.80
CA SER A 133 22.82 -10.53 -21.89
C SER A 133 24.22 -9.93 -22.09
N GLU A 134 24.32 -8.65 -22.44
CA GLU A 134 25.60 -7.94 -22.47
C GLU A 134 26.18 -7.81 -21.05
N PRO A 135 27.49 -8.01 -20.85
CA PRO A 135 28.10 -7.89 -19.52
C PRO A 135 27.89 -6.50 -18.91
N ASN A 136 27.52 -6.46 -17.62
CA ASN A 136 27.29 -5.23 -16.86
C ASN A 136 26.17 -4.33 -17.43
N ALA A 137 25.26 -4.90 -18.20
CA ALA A 137 24.06 -4.23 -18.65
C ALA A 137 22.98 -4.24 -17.56
N VAL A 138 22.31 -3.11 -17.37
CA VAL A 138 21.21 -2.95 -16.41
C VAL A 138 20.01 -2.26 -17.07
N VAL A 139 18.82 -2.59 -16.58
CA VAL A 139 17.56 -1.90 -16.88
C VAL A 139 17.06 -1.26 -15.59
N VAL A 140 16.56 -0.03 -15.69
CA VAL A 140 16.14 0.78 -14.54
C VAL A 140 14.77 1.42 -14.81
N ASP A 141 14.06 1.83 -13.77
CA ASP A 141 12.82 2.59 -13.95
C ASP A 141 13.10 3.99 -14.54
N GLU A 142 12.35 4.40 -15.56
CA GLU A 142 12.48 5.72 -16.20
C GLU A 142 12.32 6.87 -15.18
N GLY A 143 11.46 6.70 -14.17
CA GLY A 143 11.25 7.67 -13.12
C GLY A 143 12.42 7.87 -12.16
N GLU A 144 13.38 6.95 -12.14
CA GLU A 144 14.55 7.00 -11.26
C GLU A 144 15.77 7.67 -11.94
N PHE A 145 15.64 8.10 -13.20
CA PHE A 145 16.74 8.72 -13.94
C PHE A 145 17.35 9.92 -13.21
N GLY A 146 16.49 10.82 -12.70
CA GLY A 146 16.94 11.99 -11.96
C GLY A 146 17.73 11.63 -10.70
N ARG A 147 17.25 10.65 -9.92
CA ARG A 147 17.91 10.17 -8.70
C ARG A 147 19.25 9.50 -9.01
N LEU A 148 19.28 8.68 -10.05
CA LEU A 148 20.47 7.95 -10.51
C LEU A 148 21.48 8.80 -11.29
N GLY A 149 21.19 10.07 -11.56
CA GLY A 149 22.06 10.96 -12.35
C GLY A 149 22.14 10.54 -13.83
N LEU A 150 21.10 9.91 -14.34
CA LEU A 150 20.98 9.45 -15.72
C LEU A 150 20.19 10.46 -16.56
N LYS A 151 20.58 10.61 -17.84
CA LYS A 151 19.89 11.49 -18.80
C LYS A 151 19.24 10.70 -19.92
N LYS A 152 19.83 9.58 -20.33
CA LYS A 152 19.33 8.74 -21.43
C LYS A 152 19.75 7.29 -21.28
N VAL A 153 19.06 6.41 -22.01
CA VAL A 153 19.52 5.04 -22.24
C VAL A 153 20.88 5.07 -22.94
N GLY A 154 21.80 4.22 -22.49
CA GLY A 154 23.20 4.19 -22.93
C GLY A 154 24.17 4.86 -21.95
N ASP A 155 23.66 5.67 -21.01
CA ASP A 155 24.47 6.24 -19.95
C ASP A 155 25.06 5.15 -19.05
N THR A 156 26.18 5.47 -18.40
CA THR A 156 26.93 4.54 -17.58
C THR A 156 27.17 5.07 -16.18
N ALA A 157 27.29 4.16 -15.22
CA ALA A 157 27.67 4.43 -13.85
C ALA A 157 28.69 3.39 -13.38
N GLU A 158 29.06 3.48 -12.10
CA GLU A 158 30.02 2.56 -11.49
C GLU A 158 29.41 1.92 -10.23
N ILE A 159 29.58 0.61 -10.08
CA ILE A 159 29.26 -0.10 -8.84
C ILE A 159 30.47 -0.93 -8.44
N LEU A 160 31.02 -0.68 -7.25
CA LEU A 160 32.21 -1.37 -6.71
C LEU A 160 33.37 -1.47 -7.73
N GLY A 161 33.72 -0.37 -8.40
CA GLY A 161 34.81 -0.34 -9.40
C GLY A 161 34.40 -0.83 -10.80
N LYS A 162 33.20 -1.38 -10.97
CA LYS A 162 32.74 -1.94 -12.25
C LYS A 162 31.82 -0.98 -12.96
N ARG A 163 32.13 -0.70 -14.23
CA ARG A 163 31.28 0.13 -15.09
C ARG A 163 30.04 -0.64 -15.50
N VAL A 164 28.87 -0.09 -15.19
CA VAL A 164 27.55 -0.61 -15.59
C VAL A 164 26.92 0.33 -16.61
N ARG A 165 26.18 -0.22 -17.57
CA ARG A 165 25.51 0.55 -18.64
C ARG A 165 24.02 0.33 -18.61
N VAL A 166 23.26 1.42 -18.68
CA VAL A 166 21.80 1.37 -18.79
C VAL A 166 21.43 1.02 -20.23
N VAL A 167 20.84 -0.16 -20.43
CA VAL A 167 20.46 -0.65 -21.76
C VAL A 167 18.96 -0.57 -22.02
N GLY A 168 18.17 -0.07 -21.08
CA GLY A 168 16.74 0.10 -21.30
C GLY A 168 16.05 0.57 -20.05
N THR A 169 14.74 0.77 -20.18
CA THR A 169 13.91 1.26 -19.10
C THR A 169 12.65 0.43 -18.91
N VAL A 170 12.15 0.46 -17.68
CA VAL A 170 10.82 -0.03 -17.28
C VAL A 170 10.04 1.12 -16.65
N ARG A 171 8.76 0.91 -16.35
CA ARG A 171 7.88 1.94 -15.81
C ARG A 171 7.07 1.44 -14.62
N GLY A 172 7.02 2.25 -13.56
CA GLY A 172 6.23 1.99 -12.36
C GLY A 172 6.85 0.97 -11.40
N LEU A 173 8.11 0.57 -11.62
CA LEU A 173 8.84 -0.37 -10.77
C LEU A 173 9.87 0.37 -9.92
N ARG A 174 9.39 1.08 -8.90
CA ARG A 174 10.20 1.87 -7.98
C ARG A 174 10.28 1.19 -6.62
N SER A 175 11.35 1.41 -5.86
CA SER A 175 11.51 0.87 -4.51
C SER A 175 11.52 1.98 -3.47
N LEU A 176 11.16 1.67 -2.24
CA LEU A 176 11.30 2.58 -1.11
C LEU A 176 12.74 2.71 -0.60
N ALA A 177 13.53 1.65 -0.70
CA ALA A 177 14.90 1.65 -0.19
C ALA A 177 15.85 2.33 -1.20
N GLY A 178 15.88 1.82 -2.43
CA GLY A 178 16.76 2.32 -3.48
C GLY A 178 16.33 1.82 -4.86
N PRO A 179 16.59 2.57 -5.94
CA PRO A 179 16.12 2.21 -7.28
C PRO A 179 16.46 0.77 -7.66
N TYR A 180 15.52 0.07 -8.28
CA TYR A 180 15.75 -1.28 -8.77
C TYR A 180 16.64 -1.26 -10.01
N LEU A 181 17.65 -2.13 -10.02
CA LEU A 181 18.51 -2.40 -11.18
C LEU A 181 18.29 -3.84 -11.62
N PHE A 182 17.56 -4.04 -12.72
CA PHE A 182 17.31 -5.37 -13.27
C PHE A 182 18.45 -5.77 -14.21
N CYS A 183 19.02 -6.96 -14.01
CA CYS A 183 20.12 -7.45 -14.83
C CYS A 183 20.17 -8.98 -14.91
N SER A 184 21.13 -9.50 -15.69
CA SER A 184 21.44 -10.94 -15.71
C SER A 184 21.99 -11.42 -14.37
N LEU A 185 21.80 -12.70 -14.06
CA LEU A 185 22.46 -13.36 -12.92
C LEU A 185 23.98 -13.13 -12.94
N ASP A 186 24.63 -13.23 -14.10
CA ASP A 186 26.08 -13.00 -14.21
C ASP A 186 26.48 -11.57 -13.86
N THR A 187 25.70 -10.58 -14.28
CA THR A 187 25.93 -9.18 -13.91
C THR A 187 25.71 -8.98 -12.41
N ALA A 188 24.65 -9.54 -11.83
CA ALA A 188 24.40 -9.47 -10.40
C ALA A 188 25.51 -10.12 -9.58
N ARG A 189 25.98 -11.32 -9.94
CA ARG A 189 27.16 -11.95 -9.30
C ARG A 189 28.39 -11.06 -9.37
N ASN A 190 28.62 -10.45 -10.53
CA ASN A 190 29.76 -9.58 -10.74
C ASN A 190 29.72 -8.33 -9.85
N VAL A 191 28.53 -7.76 -9.67
CA VAL A 191 28.32 -6.48 -8.98
C VAL A 191 28.13 -6.67 -7.47
N LEU A 192 27.35 -7.66 -7.05
CA LEU A 192 27.06 -7.94 -5.63
C LEU A 192 28.15 -8.76 -4.94
N ARG A 193 28.91 -9.57 -5.69
CA ARG A 193 29.98 -10.43 -5.19
C ARG A 193 29.55 -11.30 -3.98
N PRO A 194 28.44 -12.07 -4.07
CA PRO A 194 28.12 -13.03 -3.03
C PRO A 194 29.23 -14.10 -2.94
N PRO A 195 29.28 -14.87 -1.84
CA PRO A 195 30.17 -16.02 -1.77
C PRO A 195 29.96 -16.98 -2.97
N PRO A 196 31.01 -17.67 -3.44
CA PRO A 196 30.89 -18.56 -4.60
C PRO A 196 29.82 -19.64 -4.41
N GLY A 197 29.01 -19.87 -5.46
CA GLY A 197 27.95 -20.88 -5.45
C GLY A 197 26.75 -20.51 -4.57
N GLN A 198 26.57 -19.23 -4.24
CA GLN A 198 25.42 -18.74 -3.48
C GLN A 198 24.58 -17.74 -4.27
N CYS A 199 23.27 -17.81 -4.04
CA CYS A 199 22.27 -16.87 -4.52
C CYS A 199 21.42 -16.37 -3.34
N THR A 200 20.51 -15.42 -3.56
CA THR A 200 19.71 -14.86 -2.47
C THR A 200 18.47 -15.71 -2.19
N PHE A 201 17.83 -16.18 -3.26
CA PHE A 201 16.65 -17.04 -3.20
C PHE A 201 16.72 -18.12 -4.29
N ILE A 202 16.00 -19.22 -4.10
CA ILE A 202 15.66 -20.15 -5.18
C ILE A 202 14.17 -20.01 -5.47
N LEU A 203 13.83 -19.78 -6.73
CA LEU A 203 12.45 -19.70 -7.19
C LEU A 203 12.03 -21.04 -7.78
N ALA A 204 10.75 -21.36 -7.66
CA ALA A 204 10.16 -22.52 -8.35
C ALA A 204 8.81 -22.19 -8.98
N LYS A 205 8.55 -22.87 -10.09
CA LYS A 205 7.28 -22.89 -10.81
C LYS A 205 6.68 -24.29 -10.69
N CYS A 206 5.41 -24.37 -10.32
CA CYS A 206 4.69 -25.64 -10.28
C CYS A 206 4.00 -25.90 -11.62
N HIS A 207 3.73 -27.17 -11.93
CA HIS A 207 2.90 -27.53 -13.09
C HIS A 207 1.49 -26.93 -12.95
N ASN A 208 0.91 -27.00 -11.75
CA ASN A 208 -0.29 -26.27 -11.38
C ASN A 208 0.03 -25.35 -10.18
N LYS A 209 -0.34 -24.07 -10.27
CA LYS A 209 -0.11 -23.10 -9.19
C LYS A 209 -0.72 -23.56 -7.85
N GLU A 210 -1.82 -24.29 -7.89
CA GLU A 210 -2.52 -24.83 -6.72
C GLU A 210 -1.72 -25.88 -5.94
N ASP A 211 -0.65 -26.44 -6.51
CA ASP A 211 0.23 -27.38 -5.82
C ASP A 211 1.29 -26.67 -4.96
N ALA A 212 1.50 -25.36 -5.12
CA ALA A 212 2.51 -24.61 -4.39
C ALA A 212 2.38 -24.72 -2.85
N PRO A 213 1.18 -24.63 -2.24
CA PRO A 213 1.02 -24.83 -0.80
C PRO A 213 1.47 -26.23 -0.34
N LYS A 214 1.20 -27.28 -1.13
CA LYS A 214 1.59 -28.66 -0.82
C LYS A 214 3.11 -28.81 -0.87
N VAL A 215 3.76 -28.21 -1.86
CA VAL A 215 5.22 -28.22 -1.98
C VAL A 215 5.87 -27.50 -0.81
N VAL A 216 5.36 -26.31 -0.45
CA VAL A 216 5.83 -25.55 0.72
C VAL A 216 5.70 -26.37 2.00
N GLU A 217 4.57 -27.08 2.18
CA GLU A 217 4.37 -27.97 3.33
C GLU A 217 5.40 -29.12 3.38
N LYS A 218 5.68 -29.77 2.24
CA LYS A 218 6.74 -30.80 2.16
C LYS A 218 8.11 -30.24 2.54
N LEU A 219 8.41 -29.01 2.13
CA LEU A 219 9.70 -28.36 2.40
C LEU A 219 9.85 -27.88 3.85
N LYS A 220 8.75 -27.67 4.59
CA LYS A 220 8.78 -27.27 6.01
C LYS A 220 9.47 -28.29 6.92
N VAL A 221 9.65 -29.53 6.48
CA VAL A 221 10.48 -30.54 7.18
C VAL A 221 11.93 -30.05 7.35
N TYR A 222 12.41 -29.19 6.45
CA TYR A 222 13.75 -28.59 6.49
C TYR A 222 13.79 -27.20 7.13
N ASN A 223 12.80 -26.82 7.97
CA ASN A 223 12.66 -25.47 8.55
C ASN A 223 13.91 -24.90 9.25
N LYS A 224 14.79 -25.75 9.79
CA LYS A 224 16.07 -25.32 10.40
C LYS A 224 17.12 -24.89 9.37
N LYS A 225 16.93 -25.27 8.10
CA LYS A 225 17.88 -25.04 7.01
C LYS A 225 17.34 -24.08 5.97
N LEU A 226 16.07 -24.16 5.59
CA LEU A 226 15.47 -23.31 4.56
C LEU A 226 14.08 -22.83 4.98
N LEU A 227 13.68 -21.68 4.45
CA LEU A 227 12.34 -21.12 4.64
C LEU A 227 11.61 -21.10 3.30
N PRO A 228 10.64 -22.01 3.08
CA PRO A 228 9.83 -22.03 1.88
C PRO A 228 8.56 -21.19 2.08
N PHE A 229 8.19 -20.44 1.05
CA PHE A 229 6.96 -19.65 1.01
C PHE A 229 6.25 -19.85 -0.33
N THR A 230 4.93 -19.75 -0.34
CA THR A 230 4.24 -19.41 -1.59
C THR A 230 4.49 -17.95 -1.94
N THR A 231 4.34 -17.57 -3.20
CA THR A 231 4.47 -16.17 -3.63
C THR A 231 3.54 -15.24 -2.85
N GLU A 232 2.28 -15.63 -2.61
CA GLU A 232 1.34 -14.84 -1.81
C GLU A 232 1.76 -14.72 -0.34
N GLU A 233 2.24 -15.81 0.26
CA GLU A 233 2.71 -15.84 1.64
C GLU A 233 3.94 -14.95 1.82
N PHE A 234 4.89 -15.01 0.87
CA PHE A 234 6.12 -14.21 0.95
C PHE A 234 5.87 -12.73 0.71
N SER A 235 4.96 -12.39 -0.21
CA SER A 235 4.53 -11.02 -0.48
C SER A 235 3.92 -10.40 0.78
N MET A 236 2.98 -11.11 1.41
CA MET A 236 2.36 -10.70 2.67
C MET A 236 3.39 -10.59 3.81
N HIS A 237 4.28 -11.57 3.96
CA HIS A 237 5.29 -11.58 5.01
C HIS A 237 6.25 -10.38 4.87
N SER A 238 6.73 -10.10 3.66
CA SER A 238 7.61 -8.96 3.38
C SER A 238 6.92 -7.62 3.68
N GLN A 239 5.66 -7.46 3.27
CA GLN A 239 4.86 -6.26 3.55
C GLN A 239 4.64 -6.06 5.05
N LEU A 240 4.27 -7.12 5.78
CA LEU A 240 4.04 -7.07 7.23
C LEU A 240 5.33 -6.81 8.00
N HIS A 241 6.45 -7.41 7.57
CA HIS A 241 7.76 -7.10 8.12
C HIS A 241 8.06 -5.61 7.97
N TRP A 242 7.90 -5.08 6.75
CA TRP A 242 8.13 -3.67 6.49
C TRP A 242 7.24 -2.78 7.36
N LEU A 243 5.95 -3.09 7.48
CA LEU A 243 4.98 -2.31 8.27
C LEU A 243 5.30 -2.31 9.78
N PHE A 244 5.52 -3.49 10.36
CA PHE A 244 5.53 -3.65 11.81
C PHE A 244 6.94 -3.68 12.42
N LYS A 245 7.98 -3.92 11.62
CA LYS A 245 9.37 -4.00 12.10
C LYS A 245 10.21 -2.80 11.72
N THR A 246 9.86 -2.07 10.64
CA THR A 246 10.59 -0.84 10.29
C THR A 246 10.04 0.36 11.04
N LYS A 247 10.92 1.28 11.44
CA LYS A 247 10.51 2.54 12.07
C LYS A 247 9.64 3.39 11.14
N ALA A 248 9.88 3.33 9.83
CA ALA A 248 9.08 4.03 8.83
C ALA A 248 7.65 3.50 8.77
N GLY A 249 7.49 2.17 8.72
CA GLY A 249 6.17 1.52 8.76
C GLY A 249 5.40 1.82 10.04
N ILE A 250 6.06 1.73 11.20
CA ILE A 250 5.44 2.06 12.50
C ILE A 250 5.01 3.52 12.55
N ALA A 251 5.87 4.45 12.12
CA ALA A 251 5.54 5.88 12.10
C ALA A 251 4.35 6.18 11.18
N LEU A 252 4.30 5.55 10.00
CA LEU A 252 3.19 5.70 9.07
C LEU A 252 1.88 5.11 9.61
N GLY A 253 1.96 3.94 10.26
CA GLY A 253 0.82 3.31 10.92
C GLY A 253 0.28 4.14 12.08
N LEU A 254 1.16 4.73 12.89
CA LEU A 254 0.78 5.66 13.97
C LEU A 254 0.18 6.96 13.42
N ALA A 255 0.80 7.55 12.39
CA ALA A 255 0.23 8.70 11.69
C ALA A 255 -1.16 8.36 11.13
N ALA A 256 -1.35 7.13 10.66
CA ALA A 256 -2.64 6.68 10.17
C ALA A 256 -3.68 6.60 11.27
N ALA A 257 -3.35 5.93 12.36
CA ALA A 257 -4.22 5.82 13.52
C ALA A 257 -4.58 7.20 14.08
N LEU A 258 -3.62 8.13 14.15
CA LEU A 258 -3.85 9.49 14.60
C LEU A 258 -4.77 10.26 13.64
N GLY A 259 -4.56 10.14 12.33
CA GLY A 259 -5.44 10.74 11.31
C GLY A 259 -6.88 10.25 11.42
N LEU A 260 -7.07 8.94 11.61
CA LEU A 260 -8.39 8.33 11.86
C LEU A 260 -9.03 8.87 13.13
N LEU A 261 -8.27 8.96 14.22
CA LEU A 261 -8.74 9.49 15.51
C LEU A 261 -9.16 10.95 15.39
N VAL A 262 -8.31 11.79 14.77
CA VAL A 262 -8.60 13.21 14.56
C VAL A 262 -9.86 13.37 13.69
N GLY A 263 -9.97 12.62 12.59
CA GLY A 263 -11.18 12.60 11.75
C GLY A 263 -12.44 12.25 12.54
N ALA A 264 -12.34 11.27 13.45
CA ALA A 264 -13.44 10.88 14.33
C ALA A 264 -13.84 11.95 15.34
N VAL A 265 -12.86 12.54 16.03
CA VAL A 265 -13.11 13.58 17.02
C VAL A 265 -13.69 14.84 16.35
N VAL A 266 -13.14 15.27 15.22
CA VAL A 266 -13.62 16.46 14.48
C VAL A 266 -15.03 16.25 13.95
N THR A 267 -15.31 15.08 13.36
CA THR A 267 -16.67 14.76 12.89
C THR A 267 -17.66 14.74 14.05
N SER A 268 -17.30 14.09 15.15
CA SER A 268 -18.20 13.95 16.29
C SER A 268 -18.49 15.29 16.97
N THR A 269 -17.47 16.13 17.15
CA THR A 269 -17.62 17.46 17.75
C THR A 269 -18.42 18.41 16.86
N THR A 270 -18.17 18.40 15.55
CA THR A 270 -18.87 19.28 14.60
C THR A 270 -20.34 18.88 14.46
N LEU A 271 -20.64 17.59 14.33
CA LEU A 271 -22.03 17.13 14.22
C LEU A 271 -22.79 17.33 15.54
N HIS A 272 -22.11 17.14 16.68
CA HIS A 272 -22.68 17.45 17.98
C HIS A 272 -23.05 18.93 18.07
N SER A 273 -22.15 19.84 17.68
CA SER A 273 -22.41 21.29 17.66
C SER A 273 -23.59 21.65 16.76
N ALA A 274 -23.63 21.12 15.52
CA ALA A 274 -24.72 21.36 14.58
C ALA A 274 -26.08 20.87 15.11
N THR A 275 -26.10 19.74 15.80
CA THR A 275 -27.34 19.19 16.39
C THR A 275 -27.75 19.97 17.64
N SER A 276 -26.79 20.39 18.46
CA SER A 276 -27.02 21.20 19.66
C SER A 276 -27.54 22.60 19.32
N ALA A 277 -27.26 23.13 18.13
CA ALA A 277 -27.87 24.38 17.67
C ALA A 277 -29.39 24.27 17.45
N SER A 278 -29.90 23.07 17.11
CA SER A 278 -31.33 22.81 16.90
C SER A 278 -32.12 22.50 18.18
N LEU A 279 -31.49 22.55 19.36
CA LEU A 279 -32.13 22.15 20.62
C LEU A 279 -33.40 22.95 20.94
N LYS A 280 -33.40 24.25 20.65
CA LYS A 280 -34.56 25.12 20.88
C LYS A 280 -35.75 24.71 20.01
N GLU A 281 -35.50 24.35 18.75
CA GLU A 281 -36.53 23.84 17.84
C GLU A 281 -37.11 22.51 18.34
N TYR A 282 -36.24 21.60 18.81
CA TYR A 282 -36.70 20.33 19.40
C TYR A 282 -37.49 20.51 20.69
N ALA A 283 -37.16 21.51 21.51
CA ALA A 283 -37.92 21.85 22.72
C ALA A 283 -39.35 22.30 22.38
N VAL A 284 -39.52 23.10 21.33
CA VAL A 284 -40.85 23.51 20.83
C VAL A 284 -41.63 22.33 20.29
N LEU A 285 -41.01 21.46 19.48
CA LEU A 285 -41.65 20.24 18.96
C LEU A 285 -42.10 19.30 20.09
N ARG A 286 -41.31 19.19 21.16
CA ARG A 286 -41.68 18.44 22.36
C ARG A 286 -42.83 19.08 23.13
N ALA A 287 -42.89 20.41 23.21
CA ALA A 287 -44.01 21.14 23.82
C ALA A 287 -45.32 20.94 23.04
N LEU A 288 -45.24 20.75 21.71
CA LEU A 288 -46.37 20.37 20.85
C LEU A 288 -46.78 18.89 20.96
N GLY A 289 -46.16 18.11 21.85
CA GLY A 289 -46.52 16.71 22.12
C GLY A 289 -45.87 15.69 21.18
N ILE A 290 -44.87 16.07 20.39
CA ILE A 290 -44.20 15.12 19.48
C ILE A 290 -43.39 14.10 20.29
N PRO A 291 -43.57 12.78 20.05
CA PRO A 291 -42.90 11.76 20.82
C PRO A 291 -41.39 11.71 20.53
N ARG A 292 -40.60 11.37 21.55
CA ARG A 292 -39.13 11.36 21.51
C ARG A 292 -38.53 10.48 20.40
N TRP A 293 -39.17 9.36 20.08
CA TRP A 293 -38.69 8.47 19.01
C TRP A 293 -38.74 9.15 17.64
N ARG A 294 -39.76 10.00 17.38
CA ARG A 294 -39.93 10.70 16.10
C ARG A 294 -38.88 11.80 15.94
N MET A 295 -38.56 12.52 17.02
CA MET A 295 -37.42 13.47 17.04
C MET A 295 -36.08 12.75 16.84
N SER A 296 -35.91 11.58 17.46
CA SER A 296 -34.69 10.78 17.30
C SER A 296 -34.51 10.30 15.86
N MET A 297 -35.58 9.83 15.22
CA MET A 297 -35.58 9.40 13.82
C MET A 297 -35.27 10.56 12.86
N MET A 298 -35.73 11.77 13.18
CA MET A 298 -35.41 12.97 12.42
C MET A 298 -33.92 13.31 12.46
N VAL A 299 -33.29 13.31 13.65
CA VAL A 299 -31.85 13.57 13.79
C VAL A 299 -31.03 12.49 13.08
N VAL A 300 -31.38 11.21 13.24
CA VAL A 300 -30.68 10.12 12.53
C VAL A 300 -30.80 10.29 11.01
N SER A 301 -31.98 10.69 10.51
CA SER A 301 -32.16 10.99 9.09
C SER A 301 -31.32 12.18 8.63
N GLN A 302 -31.21 13.25 9.43
CA GLN A 302 -30.32 14.38 9.14
C GLN A 302 -28.85 13.94 9.10
N SER A 303 -28.39 13.20 10.11
CA SER A 303 -27.02 12.67 10.15
C SER A 303 -26.70 11.75 8.97
N PHE A 304 -27.68 10.95 8.52
CA PHE A 304 -27.54 10.10 7.34
C PHE A 304 -27.34 10.95 6.06
N TRP A 305 -28.17 11.97 5.85
CA TRP A 305 -28.03 12.86 4.69
C TRP A 305 -26.77 13.72 4.73
N VAL A 306 -26.35 14.19 5.91
CA VAL A 306 -25.06 14.85 6.12
C VAL A 306 -23.91 13.88 5.80
N GLY A 307 -24.03 12.62 6.23
CA GLY A 307 -23.13 11.52 5.90
C GLY A 307 -22.97 11.34 4.39
N ILE A 308 -24.08 11.18 3.68
CA ILE A 308 -24.10 11.04 2.21
C ILE A 308 -23.48 12.27 1.55
N GLY A 309 -23.88 13.47 1.95
CA GLY A 309 -23.35 14.72 1.39
C GLY A 309 -21.85 14.85 1.59
N GLY A 310 -21.36 14.50 2.78
CA GLY A 310 -19.93 14.54 3.09
C GLY A 310 -19.14 13.52 2.29
N ILE A 311 -19.61 12.28 2.21
CA ILE A 311 -18.97 11.23 1.38
C ILE A 311 -18.95 11.64 -0.09
N ALA A 312 -20.08 12.13 -0.63
CA ALA A 312 -20.17 12.57 -2.02
C ALA A 312 -19.21 13.74 -2.30
N ALA A 313 -19.06 14.68 -1.37
CA ALA A 313 -18.10 15.78 -1.47
C ALA A 313 -16.63 15.31 -1.35
N ALA A 314 -16.37 14.26 -0.57
CA ALA A 314 -15.02 13.72 -0.38
C ALA A 314 -14.49 13.00 -1.63
N MET A 315 -15.33 12.23 -2.33
CA MET A 315 -14.90 11.41 -3.47
C MET A 315 -14.09 12.15 -4.55
N PRO A 316 -14.53 13.30 -5.11
CA PRO A 316 -13.75 14.02 -6.11
C PRO A 316 -12.41 14.53 -5.54
N VAL A 317 -12.37 14.89 -4.26
CA VAL A 317 -11.15 15.34 -3.59
C VAL A 317 -10.19 14.16 -3.38
N ILE A 318 -10.69 13.00 -2.96
CA ILE A 318 -9.90 11.76 -2.81
C ILE A 318 -9.23 11.41 -4.14
N TYR A 319 -9.99 11.35 -5.23
CA TYR A 319 -9.45 11.05 -6.55
C TYR A 319 -8.50 12.14 -7.06
N GLY A 320 -8.81 13.41 -6.80
CA GLY A 320 -7.95 14.54 -7.18
C GLY A 320 -6.60 14.51 -6.48
N ILE A 321 -6.57 14.24 -5.18
CA ILE A 321 -5.32 14.11 -4.41
C ILE A 321 -4.56 12.84 -4.80
N ALA A 322 -5.25 11.70 -5.00
CA ALA A 322 -4.60 10.47 -5.46
C ALA A 322 -3.91 10.66 -6.82
N TYR A 323 -4.60 11.30 -7.78
CA TYR A 323 -4.03 11.63 -9.09
C TYR A 323 -2.81 12.56 -8.97
N ALA A 324 -2.90 13.59 -8.12
CA ALA A 324 -1.76 14.47 -7.86
C ALA A 324 -0.59 13.74 -7.17
N GLY A 325 -0.89 12.78 -6.29
CA GLY A 325 0.08 11.92 -5.63
C GLY A 325 0.86 11.05 -6.62
N ASP A 326 0.16 10.43 -7.57
CA ASP A 326 0.79 9.60 -8.59
C ASP A 326 1.78 10.40 -9.45
N LEU A 327 1.49 11.68 -9.74
CA LEU A 327 2.40 12.58 -10.48
C LEU A 327 3.73 12.83 -9.77
N ILE A 328 3.75 12.83 -8.44
CA ILE A 328 4.95 13.01 -7.62
C ILE A 328 5.56 11.68 -7.14
N GLY A 329 5.03 10.54 -7.63
CA GLY A 329 5.52 9.20 -7.30
C GLY A 329 4.98 8.63 -5.98
N ALA A 330 4.00 9.27 -5.35
CA ALA A 330 3.28 8.72 -4.20
C ALA A 330 2.13 7.85 -4.70
N LYS A 331 2.35 6.54 -4.76
CA LYS A 331 1.35 5.57 -5.21
C LYS A 331 0.23 5.46 -4.16
N VAL A 332 -0.96 5.95 -4.48
CA VAL A 332 -2.15 5.83 -3.62
C VAL A 332 -3.12 4.83 -4.24
N LEU A 333 -3.25 3.65 -3.66
CA LEU A 333 -4.15 2.62 -4.16
C LEU A 333 -5.53 2.77 -3.54
N LEU A 334 -6.55 2.99 -4.36
CA LEU A 334 -7.94 3.15 -3.95
C LEU A 334 -8.81 1.99 -4.46
N PRO A 335 -8.59 0.75 -3.98
CA PRO A 335 -9.43 -0.36 -4.41
C PRO A 335 -10.88 -0.16 -3.94
N PRO A 336 -11.89 -0.67 -4.68
CA PRO A 336 -13.30 -0.42 -4.36
C PRO A 336 -13.70 -0.85 -2.94
N TRP A 337 -13.12 -1.94 -2.43
CA TRP A 337 -13.40 -2.42 -1.07
C TRP A 337 -12.90 -1.44 0.00
N LEU A 338 -11.79 -0.73 -0.25
CA LEU A 338 -11.26 0.28 0.66
C LEU A 338 -12.20 1.49 0.72
N LEU A 339 -12.61 1.98 -0.45
CA LEU A 339 -13.54 3.12 -0.55
C LEU A 339 -14.87 2.79 0.10
N LEU A 340 -15.40 1.58 -0.13
CA LEU A 340 -16.61 1.11 0.52
C LEU A 340 -16.42 1.03 2.04
N GLY A 341 -15.29 0.48 2.51
CA GLY A 341 -14.94 0.47 3.93
C GLY A 341 -14.88 1.87 4.54
N ALA A 342 -14.22 2.82 3.88
CA ALA A 342 -14.14 4.21 4.32
C ALA A 342 -15.52 4.89 4.38
N CYS A 343 -16.39 4.62 3.41
CA CYS A 343 -17.77 5.11 3.40
C CYS A 343 -18.59 4.53 4.55
N VAL A 344 -18.47 3.22 4.81
CA VAL A 344 -19.16 2.55 5.93
C VAL A 344 -18.68 3.11 7.27
N VAL A 345 -17.37 3.22 7.48
CA VAL A 345 -16.80 3.76 8.72
C VAL A 345 -17.25 5.22 8.91
N THR A 346 -17.18 6.05 7.87
CA THR A 346 -17.60 7.44 7.95
C THR A 346 -19.10 7.58 8.23
N MET A 347 -19.93 6.77 7.57
CA MET A 347 -21.38 6.78 7.77
C MET A 347 -21.75 6.34 9.20
N THR A 348 -21.12 5.27 9.70
CA THR A 348 -21.35 4.81 11.07
C THR A 348 -20.96 5.86 12.09
N MET A 349 -19.84 6.57 11.87
CA MET A 349 -19.41 7.67 12.72
C MET A 349 -20.40 8.84 12.68
N ALA A 350 -20.87 9.26 11.50
CA ALA A 350 -21.88 10.30 11.37
C ALA A 350 -23.19 9.93 12.11
N MET A 351 -23.65 8.68 11.96
CA MET A 351 -24.85 8.20 12.66
C MET A 351 -24.66 8.13 14.18
N LEU A 352 -23.52 7.62 14.65
CA LEU A 352 -23.20 7.55 16.08
C LEU A 352 -23.12 8.93 16.72
N SER A 353 -22.50 9.90 16.04
CA SER A 353 -22.40 11.27 16.52
C SER A 353 -23.78 11.96 16.61
N GLY A 354 -24.68 11.71 15.67
CA GLY A 354 -26.08 12.15 15.75
C GLY A 354 -26.81 11.54 16.95
N LEU A 355 -26.62 10.25 17.20
CA LEU A 355 -27.18 9.56 18.37
C LEU A 355 -26.60 10.07 19.70
N MET A 356 -25.31 10.43 19.74
CA MET A 356 -24.68 11.01 20.93
C MET A 356 -25.24 12.40 21.24
N ALA A 357 -25.51 13.21 20.22
CA ALA A 357 -26.20 14.50 20.42
C ALA A 357 -27.60 14.33 21.03
N LEU A 358 -28.35 13.29 20.63
CA LEU A 358 -29.63 12.93 21.23
C LEU A 358 -29.53 12.46 22.69
N ARG A 359 -28.39 11.88 23.12
CA ARG A 359 -28.17 11.52 24.53
C ARG A 359 -27.94 12.75 25.40
N SER A 360 -27.16 13.72 24.91
CA SER A 360 -26.97 15.01 25.60
C SER A 360 -28.30 15.74 25.81
N LEU A 361 -29.18 15.68 24.81
CA LEU A 361 -30.58 16.15 24.87
C LEU A 361 -31.42 15.56 26.02
N ARG A 362 -31.08 14.37 26.53
CA ARG A 362 -31.80 13.75 27.66
C ARG A 362 -31.43 14.38 29.01
N MET A 363 -30.26 15.03 29.09
CA MET A 363 -29.70 15.59 30.32
C MET A 363 -30.06 17.07 30.51
N VAL A 364 -30.62 17.73 29.49
CA VAL A 364 -31.06 19.12 29.58
C VAL A 364 -32.53 19.14 30.00
N GLU A 365 -32.80 19.55 31.24
CA GLU A 365 -34.16 19.72 31.74
C GLU A 365 -34.91 20.79 30.94
N PRO A 366 -36.22 20.62 30.67
CA PRO A 366 -37.00 21.53 29.83
C PRO A 366 -37.02 22.99 30.32
N VAL A 367 -36.78 23.21 31.61
CA VAL A 367 -36.94 24.51 32.28
C VAL A 367 -35.78 25.47 31.99
N THR A 368 -34.60 24.98 31.63
CA THR A 368 -33.43 25.83 31.32
C THR A 368 -33.39 26.33 29.88
N LEU A 369 -34.20 25.80 28.97
CA LEU A 369 -34.20 26.17 27.54
C LEU A 369 -35.14 27.34 27.18
N LEU A 370 -36.00 27.78 28.12
CA LEU A 370 -36.97 28.87 27.94
C LEU A 370 -36.56 30.19 28.64
N ARG A 371 -35.33 30.29 29.14
CA ARG A 371 -34.74 31.55 29.64
C ARG A 371 -33.74 32.14 28.66
#